data_AF-A0A8I0S6X3-F1
#
_entry.id   AF-A0A8I0S6X3-F1
#
_cell.length_a   1.000
_cell.length_b   1.000
_cell.length_c   1.000
_cell.angle_alpha   90.00
_cell.angle_beta   90.00
_cell.angle_gamma   90.00
#
_symmetry.space_group_name_H-M   'P 1'
#
loop_
_entity.id
_entity.type
_entity.pdbx_description
1 polymer ?
#
loop_
_entity_poly.entity_id
_entity_poly.type
_entity_poly.pdbx_seq_one_letter_code
_entity_poly.pdbx_strand_id
1 'polypeptide(L)'
;MSGLASAPGLTIARRDVLRRRIRWIVAGTITWNAVEAVVALTAGAAASSTALVAFGLDSIVEVLAASAVAWQFSAPDPEKRERTALRLIAVSFLGLAAYVSVDAVLALTGGSEARPSTAGIVLAALSLAVMPALSLLERRTGTELGSASAVADSRQTLVCAWLSAALLVGLLLDAGLDWWWADPVAGLAIAAFAVREGLEAWRGDACTVPVGALTGEREHDDHDDACC
;
A
#
# COMPACT_ATOMS: atom_id res chain seq x y z
N MET A 1 13.16 10.81 -47.16
CA MET A 1 12.37 11.68 -46.28
C MET A 1 11.40 10.79 -45.53
N SER A 2 11.83 10.25 -44.38
CA SER A 2 11.03 9.34 -43.55
C SER A 2 10.76 10.08 -42.24
N GLY A 3 9.67 10.85 -42.20
CA GLY A 3 9.24 11.65 -41.06
C GLY A 3 8.38 10.82 -40.12
N LEU A 4 8.76 10.83 -38.84
CA LEU A 4 8.23 10.08 -37.71
C LEU A 4 6.70 10.18 -37.58
N ALA A 5 6.03 9.03 -37.56
CA ALA A 5 4.64 8.94 -37.13
C ALA A 5 4.58 9.17 -35.62
N SER A 6 4.04 10.32 -35.21
CA SER A 6 3.67 10.60 -33.82
C SER A 6 2.74 9.50 -33.30
N ALA A 7 3.10 8.87 -32.19
CA ALA A 7 2.26 7.87 -31.55
C ALA A 7 0.86 8.45 -31.29
N PRO A 8 -0.23 7.72 -31.56
CA PRO A 8 -1.57 8.25 -31.37
C PRO A 8 -1.82 8.49 -29.88
N GLY A 9 -1.94 9.77 -29.49
CA GLY A 9 -2.38 10.14 -28.16
C GLY A 9 -3.78 9.60 -27.85
N LEU A 10 -4.04 9.23 -26.59
CA LEU A 10 -5.34 8.70 -26.17
C LEU A 10 -6.48 9.67 -26.50
N THR A 11 -7.56 9.15 -27.07
CA THR A 11 -8.78 9.93 -27.31
C THR A 11 -9.40 10.40 -25.98
N ILE A 12 -10.05 11.57 -25.97
CA ILE A 12 -10.72 12.12 -24.78
C ILE A 12 -11.70 11.10 -24.17
N ALA A 13 -12.50 10.45 -25.02
CA ALA A 13 -13.43 9.39 -24.60
C ALA A 13 -12.73 8.20 -23.91
N ARG A 14 -11.55 7.78 -24.39
CA ARG A 14 -10.77 6.70 -23.75
C ARG A 14 -10.23 7.15 -22.38
N ARG A 15 -9.72 8.38 -22.26
CA ARG A 15 -9.26 8.93 -20.99
C ARG A 15 -10.36 8.98 -19.94
N ASP A 16 -11.58 9.38 -20.31
CA ASP A 16 -12.71 9.45 -19.37
C ASP A 16 -13.18 8.07 -18.88
N VAL A 17 -13.11 7.04 -19.74
CA VAL A 17 -13.39 5.65 -19.35
C VAL A 17 -12.32 5.14 -18.38
N LEU A 18 -11.03 5.36 -18.68
CA LEU A 18 -9.92 4.94 -17.82
C LEU A 18 -9.95 5.65 -16.45
N ARG A 19 -10.25 6.95 -16.42
CA ARG A 19 -10.43 7.71 -15.15
C ARG A 19 -11.55 7.14 -14.29
N ARG A 20 -12.71 6.83 -14.89
CA ARG A 20 -13.82 6.18 -14.17
C ARG A 20 -13.42 4.80 -13.65
N ARG A 21 -12.71 4.02 -14.46
CA ARG A 21 -12.24 2.69 -14.08
C ARG A 21 -11.28 2.74 -12.89
N ILE A 22 -10.28 3.62 -12.91
CA ILE A 22 -9.35 3.80 -11.78
C ILE A 22 -10.08 4.21 -10.51
N ARG A 23 -11.03 5.16 -10.59
CA ARG A 23 -11.82 5.56 -9.41
C ARG A 23 -12.56 4.38 -8.78
N TRP A 24 -13.16 3.50 -9.58
CA TRP A 24 -13.81 2.30 -9.07
C TRP A 24 -12.83 1.28 -8.49
N ILE A 25 -11.66 1.11 -9.11
CA ILE A 25 -10.61 0.21 -8.59
C ILE A 25 -10.13 0.72 -7.24
N VAL A 26 -9.71 1.99 -7.13
CA VAL A 26 -9.24 2.61 -5.88
C VAL A 26 -10.31 2.55 -4.79
N ALA A 27 -11.57 2.85 -5.12
CA ALA A 27 -12.67 2.74 -4.15
C ALA A 27 -12.86 1.28 -3.67
N GLY A 28 -12.70 0.31 -4.57
CA GLY A 28 -12.69 -1.11 -4.24
C GLY A 28 -11.56 -1.49 -3.30
N THR A 29 -10.33 -1.05 -3.58
CA THR A 29 -9.14 -1.29 -2.75
C THR A 29 -9.32 -0.71 -1.35
N ILE A 30 -9.74 0.56 -1.22
CA ILE A 30 -9.99 1.20 0.08
C ILE A 30 -11.06 0.44 0.88
N THR A 31 -12.14 0.02 0.22
CA THR A 31 -13.22 -0.73 0.87
C THR A 31 -12.73 -2.09 1.36
N TRP A 32 -11.95 -2.79 0.54
CA TRP A 32 -11.37 -4.08 0.87
C TRP A 32 -10.41 -3.95 2.07
N ASN A 33 -9.50 -2.99 2.05
CA ASN A 33 -8.56 -2.73 3.15
C ASN A 33 -9.28 -2.36 4.44
N ALA A 34 -10.38 -1.61 4.38
CA ALA A 34 -11.19 -1.31 5.55
C ALA A 34 -11.83 -2.58 6.15
N VAL A 35 -12.31 -3.50 5.31
CA VAL A 35 -12.82 -4.81 5.75
C VAL A 35 -11.71 -5.64 6.37
N GLU A 36 -10.53 -5.70 5.73
CA GLU A 36 -9.36 -6.39 6.26
C GLU A 36 -8.97 -5.86 7.64
N ALA A 37 -8.85 -4.54 7.80
CA ALA A 37 -8.52 -3.92 9.07
C ALA A 37 -9.50 -4.35 10.18
N VAL A 38 -10.81 -4.28 9.92
CA VAL A 38 -11.83 -4.65 10.91
C VAL A 38 -11.73 -6.13 11.27
N VAL A 39 -11.66 -7.02 10.27
CA VAL A 39 -11.61 -8.47 10.51
C VAL A 39 -10.31 -8.87 11.19
N ALA A 40 -9.17 -8.36 10.72
CA ALA A 40 -7.85 -8.66 11.25
C ALA A 40 -7.68 -8.16 12.68
N LEU A 41 -8.07 -6.92 13.00
CA LEU A 41 -7.93 -6.40 14.36
C LEU A 41 -8.84 -7.13 15.35
N THR A 42 -10.07 -7.44 14.95
CA THR A 42 -11.00 -8.17 15.84
C THR A 42 -10.56 -9.61 16.05
N ALA A 43 -10.19 -10.33 14.98
CA ALA A 43 -9.71 -11.69 15.06
C ALA A 43 -8.34 -11.79 15.73
N GLY A 44 -7.45 -10.82 15.49
CA GLY A 44 -6.10 -10.75 16.06
C GLY A 44 -6.15 -10.50 17.57
N ALA A 45 -6.96 -9.53 18.01
CA ALA A 45 -7.18 -9.29 19.44
C ALA A 45 -7.83 -10.49 20.14
N ALA A 46 -8.81 -11.14 19.49
CA ALA A 46 -9.44 -12.35 20.02
C ALA A 46 -8.46 -13.53 20.10
N ALA A 47 -7.54 -13.65 19.14
CA ALA A 47 -6.56 -14.72 19.07
C ALA A 47 -5.26 -14.44 19.84
N SER A 48 -5.08 -13.21 20.36
CA SER A 48 -3.78 -12.74 20.86
C SER A 48 -2.65 -12.90 19.83
N SER A 49 -2.97 -12.68 18.55
CA SER A 49 -2.05 -12.83 17.41
C SER A 49 -1.45 -11.48 17.04
N THR A 50 -0.15 -11.34 17.28
CA THR A 50 0.65 -10.17 16.95
C THR A 50 0.69 -9.94 15.44
N ALA A 51 0.88 -11.00 14.64
CA ALA A 51 0.95 -10.87 13.19
C ALA A 51 -0.39 -10.38 12.59
N LEU A 52 -1.51 -10.90 13.09
CA LEU A 52 -2.83 -10.54 12.57
C LEU A 52 -3.22 -9.12 12.97
N VAL A 53 -2.86 -8.68 14.18
CA VAL A 53 -3.01 -7.27 14.58
C VAL A 53 -2.12 -6.37 13.73
N ALA A 54 -0.85 -6.74 13.51
CA ALA A 54 0.07 -6.00 12.66
C ALA A 54 -0.48 -5.82 11.23
N PHE A 55 -1.00 -6.89 10.63
CA PHE A 55 -1.64 -6.85 9.32
C PHE A 55 -2.86 -5.93 9.31
N GLY A 56 -3.74 -6.01 10.31
CA GLY A 56 -4.90 -5.13 10.38
C GLY A 56 -4.54 -3.64 10.55
N LEU A 57 -3.47 -3.34 11.30
CA LEU A 57 -2.96 -1.98 11.42
C LEU A 57 -2.30 -1.49 10.12
N ASP A 58 -1.61 -2.36 9.38
CA ASP A 58 -1.06 -2.04 8.06
C ASP A 58 -2.17 -1.63 7.08
N SER A 59 -3.29 -2.37 7.02
CA SER A 59 -4.45 -1.99 6.21
C SER A 59 -5.01 -0.60 6.59
N ILE A 60 -4.96 -0.20 7.86
CA ILE A 60 -5.33 1.17 8.28
C ILE A 60 -4.34 2.19 7.72
N VAL A 61 -3.04 1.92 7.83
CA VAL A 61 -2.00 2.81 7.28
C VAL A 61 -2.18 2.98 5.77
N GLU A 62 -2.52 1.91 5.03
CA GLU A 62 -2.79 1.99 3.59
C GLU A 62 -3.95 2.94 3.27
N VAL A 63 -5.06 2.84 4.00
CA VAL A 63 -6.23 3.73 3.81
C VAL A 63 -5.87 5.18 4.14
N LEU A 64 -5.10 5.41 5.21
CA LEU A 64 -4.62 6.74 5.58
C LEU A 64 -3.67 7.31 4.53
N ALA A 65 -2.76 6.49 3.98
CA ALA A 65 -1.83 6.88 2.93
C ALA A 65 -2.56 7.28 1.65
N ALA A 66 -3.50 6.45 1.18
CA ALA A 66 -4.34 6.75 0.02
C ALA A 66 -5.14 8.05 0.23
N SER A 67 -5.68 8.26 1.44
CA SER A 67 -6.41 9.48 1.80
C SER A 67 -5.50 10.72 1.83
N ALA A 68 -4.29 10.61 2.38
CA ALA A 68 -3.31 11.69 2.44
C ALA A 68 -2.87 12.10 1.03
N VAL A 69 -2.64 11.13 0.14
CA VAL A 69 -2.33 11.35 -1.27
C VAL A 69 -3.52 12.00 -2.00
N ALA A 70 -4.74 11.53 -1.80
CA ALA A 70 -5.91 12.17 -2.41
C ALA A 70 -6.11 13.63 -1.95
N TRP A 71 -5.84 13.90 -0.66
CA TRP A 71 -5.92 15.24 -0.08
C TRP A 71 -4.86 16.20 -0.63
N GLN A 72 -3.66 15.71 -0.94
CA GLN A 72 -2.58 16.54 -1.48
C GLN A 72 -2.93 17.16 -2.83
N PHE A 73 -3.63 16.40 -3.69
CA PHE A 73 -4.01 16.83 -5.04
C PHE A 73 -5.27 17.69 -5.09
N SER A 74 -5.96 17.87 -3.97
CA SER A 74 -7.20 18.64 -3.91
C SER A 74 -6.97 20.15 -3.71
N ALA A 75 -5.74 20.67 -3.82
CA ALA A 75 -5.44 22.06 -3.49
C ALA A 75 -4.42 22.77 -4.37
N PRO A 76 -4.35 24.11 -4.29
CA PRO A 76 -3.55 24.94 -5.20
C PRO A 76 -2.02 24.85 -5.02
N ASP A 77 -1.53 24.36 -3.87
CA ASP A 77 -0.10 24.30 -3.53
C ASP A 77 0.30 22.83 -3.27
N PRO A 78 0.59 22.04 -4.33
CA PRO A 78 0.83 20.60 -4.23
C PRO A 78 2.14 20.24 -3.51
N GLU A 79 3.21 21.02 -3.66
CA GLU A 79 4.53 20.70 -3.11
C GLU A 79 4.56 20.72 -1.57
N LYS A 80 3.94 21.73 -0.94
CA LYS A 80 3.87 21.77 0.54
C LYS A 80 3.00 20.66 1.12
N ARG A 81 1.95 20.26 0.39
CA ARG A 81 1.07 19.17 0.81
C ARG A 81 1.70 17.82 0.60
N GLU A 82 2.50 17.63 -0.44
CA GLU A 82 3.27 16.42 -0.67
C GLU A 82 4.18 16.11 0.52
N ARG A 83 4.98 17.09 0.96
CA ARG A 83 5.82 16.91 2.16
C ARG A 83 5.02 16.61 3.42
N THR A 84 3.81 17.16 3.54
CA THR A 84 2.91 16.86 4.66
C THR A 84 2.35 15.44 4.56
N ALA A 85 1.89 15.03 3.38
CA ALA A 85 1.36 13.68 3.12
C ALA A 85 2.44 12.61 3.39
N LEU A 86 3.64 12.81 2.86
CA LEU A 86 4.79 11.90 3.10
C LEU A 86 5.14 11.81 4.59
N ARG A 87 5.10 12.92 5.34
CA ARG A 87 5.31 12.89 6.80
C ARG A 87 4.20 12.15 7.54
N LEU A 88 2.94 12.33 7.15
CA LEU A 88 1.82 11.59 7.75
C LEU A 88 1.96 10.09 7.50
N ILE A 89 2.31 9.70 6.28
CA ILE A 89 2.58 8.30 5.91
C ILE A 89 3.75 7.74 6.73
N ALA A 90 4.86 8.48 6.78
CA ALA A 90 6.05 8.08 7.54
C ALA A 90 5.76 7.86 9.03
N VAL A 91 5.06 8.80 9.67
CA VAL A 91 4.68 8.68 11.09
C VAL A 91 3.74 7.51 11.31
N SER A 92 2.83 7.24 10.39
CA SER A 92 1.88 6.12 10.49
C SER A 92 2.62 4.77 10.45
N PHE A 93 3.52 4.58 9.49
CA PHE A 93 4.34 3.37 9.40
C PHE A 93 5.30 3.19 10.58
N LEU A 94 5.95 4.27 11.04
CA LEU A 94 6.84 4.21 12.20
C LEU A 94 6.06 3.93 13.50
N GLY A 95 4.85 4.47 13.64
CA GLY A 95 3.94 4.18 14.75
C GLY A 95 3.49 2.73 14.76
N LEU A 96 3.07 2.21 13.61
CA LEU A 96 2.77 0.78 13.40
C LEU A 96 3.95 -0.09 13.82
N ALA A 97 5.15 0.20 13.29
CA ALA A 97 6.35 -0.57 13.57
C ALA A 97 6.69 -0.58 15.07
N ALA A 98 6.60 0.57 15.74
CA ALA A 98 6.87 0.68 17.17
C ALA A 98 5.89 -0.15 17.99
N TYR A 99 4.58 -0.05 17.70
CA TYR A 99 3.55 -0.83 18.39
C TYR A 99 3.77 -2.33 18.21
N VAL A 100 3.90 -2.79 16.96
CA VAL A 100 4.05 -4.23 16.65
C VAL A 100 5.35 -4.79 17.22
N SER A 101 6.44 -4.01 17.22
CA SER A 101 7.71 -4.45 17.82
C SER A 101 7.58 -4.67 19.31
N VAL A 102 6.88 -3.77 20.02
CA VAL A 102 6.63 -3.92 21.47
C VAL A 102 5.73 -5.13 21.72
N ASP A 103 4.64 -5.26 20.97
CA ASP A 103 3.70 -6.39 21.10
C ASP A 103 4.40 -7.73 20.87
N ALA A 104 5.20 -7.85 19.80
CA ALA A 104 5.96 -9.06 19.49
C ALA A 104 6.98 -9.42 20.58
N VAL A 105 7.70 -8.44 21.12
CA VAL A 105 8.67 -8.67 22.22
C VAL A 105 7.95 -9.13 23.47
N LEU A 106 6.79 -8.56 23.79
CA LEU A 106 5.97 -8.99 24.92
C LEU A 106 5.42 -10.41 24.72
N ALA A 107 4.96 -10.75 23.52
CA ALA A 107 4.50 -12.11 23.20
C ALA A 107 5.64 -13.14 23.32
N LEU A 108 6.83 -12.81 22.80
CA LEU A 108 8.01 -13.68 22.87
C LEU A 108 8.56 -13.89 24.28
N THR A 109 8.45 -12.90 25.16
CA THR A 109 9.01 -12.94 26.52
C THR A 109 7.98 -13.32 27.58
N GLY A 110 6.70 -13.04 27.34
CA GLY A 110 5.58 -13.32 28.23
C GLY A 110 4.98 -14.72 28.08
N GLY A 111 5.34 -15.45 27.03
CA GLY A 111 4.83 -16.80 26.77
C GLY A 111 3.34 -16.85 26.42
N SER A 112 2.78 -15.75 25.88
CA SER A 112 1.41 -15.77 25.37
C SER A 112 1.38 -16.43 24.00
N GLU A 113 0.75 -17.60 23.91
CA GLU A 113 0.59 -18.33 22.66
C GLU A 113 -0.57 -17.74 21.87
N ALA A 114 -0.33 -17.43 20.59
CA ALA A 114 -1.40 -17.10 19.67
C ALA A 114 -2.32 -18.30 19.54
N ARG A 115 -3.64 -18.07 19.56
CA ARG A 115 -4.62 -19.13 19.31
C ARG A 115 -4.90 -19.22 17.82
N PRO A 116 -5.10 -20.42 17.25
CA PRO A 116 -5.48 -20.58 15.86
C PRO A 116 -6.71 -19.76 15.50
N SER A 117 -6.59 -18.92 14.47
CA SER A 117 -7.68 -18.05 14.00
C SER A 117 -8.12 -18.43 12.60
N THR A 118 -9.21 -19.19 12.49
CA THR A 118 -9.79 -19.55 11.18
C THR A 118 -10.17 -18.31 10.39
N ALA A 119 -10.69 -17.27 11.06
CA ALA A 119 -11.00 -16.00 10.42
C ALA A 119 -9.74 -15.32 9.86
N GLY A 120 -8.63 -15.32 10.61
CA GLY A 120 -7.35 -14.78 10.16
C GLY A 120 -6.75 -15.54 8.97
N ILE A 121 -6.82 -16.88 8.99
CA ILE A 121 -6.34 -17.73 7.89
C ILE A 121 -7.16 -17.47 6.63
N VAL A 122 -8.49 -17.45 6.74
CA VAL A 122 -9.38 -17.18 5.60
C VAL A 122 -9.14 -15.77 5.07
N LEU A 123 -9.00 -14.78 5.95
CA LEU A 123 -8.71 -13.41 5.55
C LEU A 123 -7.39 -13.34 4.78
N ALA A 124 -6.29 -13.82 5.36
CA ALA A 124 -4.98 -13.77 4.72
C ALA A 124 -4.94 -14.52 3.38
N ALA A 125 -5.64 -15.65 3.26
CA ALA A 125 -5.77 -16.38 2.01
C ALA A 125 -6.58 -15.59 0.95
N LEU A 126 -7.68 -14.95 1.35
CA LEU A 126 -8.46 -14.09 0.46
C LEU A 126 -7.65 -12.87 0.01
N SER A 127 -6.96 -12.19 0.93
CA SER A 127 -6.07 -11.06 0.64
C SER A 127 -4.99 -11.46 -0.36
N LEU A 128 -4.32 -12.60 -0.13
CA LEU A 128 -3.30 -13.13 -1.03
C LEU A 128 -3.82 -13.43 -2.45
N ALA A 129 -5.12 -13.74 -2.60
CA ALA A 129 -5.74 -13.98 -3.90
C ALA A 129 -6.28 -12.71 -4.56
N VAL A 130 -6.92 -11.82 -3.80
CA VAL A 130 -7.62 -10.63 -4.29
C VAL A 130 -6.63 -9.50 -4.62
N MET A 131 -5.67 -9.26 -3.74
CA MET A 131 -4.74 -8.12 -3.86
C MET A 131 -3.88 -8.16 -5.15
N PRO A 132 -3.29 -9.30 -5.57
CA PRO A 132 -2.55 -9.35 -6.83
C PRO A 132 -3.43 -9.05 -8.05
N ALA A 133 -4.70 -9.48 -8.03
CA ALA A 133 -5.63 -9.20 -9.11
C ALA A 133 -5.95 -7.70 -9.18
N LEU A 134 -6.23 -7.05 -8.04
CA LEU A 134 -6.44 -5.61 -7.96
C LEU A 134 -5.20 -4.83 -8.42
N SER A 135 -4.02 -5.19 -7.91
CA SER A 135 -2.73 -4.60 -8.30
C SER A 135 -2.51 -4.68 -9.82
N LEU A 136 -2.77 -5.83 -10.45
CA LEU A 136 -2.61 -5.98 -11.90
C LEU A 136 -3.61 -5.14 -12.70
N LEU A 137 -4.87 -5.08 -12.27
CA LEU A 137 -5.92 -4.29 -12.93
C LEU A 137 -5.62 -2.80 -12.83
N GLU A 138 -5.21 -2.36 -11.64
CA GLU A 138 -4.85 -0.98 -11.39
C GLU A 138 -3.60 -0.59 -12.16
N ARG A 139 -2.53 -1.38 -12.08
CA ARG A 139 -1.26 -1.09 -12.77
C ARG A 139 -1.44 -1.00 -14.29
N ARG A 140 -2.22 -1.90 -14.88
CA ARG A 140 -2.55 -1.85 -16.31
C ARG A 140 -3.30 -0.57 -16.67
N THR A 141 -4.32 -0.23 -15.90
CA THR A 141 -5.16 0.96 -16.17
C THR A 141 -4.38 2.26 -15.91
N GLY A 142 -3.55 2.30 -14.86
CA GLY A 142 -2.68 3.42 -14.51
C GLY A 142 -1.58 3.65 -15.54
N THR A 143 -0.93 2.59 -16.00
CA THR A 143 0.09 2.68 -17.07
C THR A 143 -0.54 3.16 -18.38
N GLU A 144 -1.73 2.64 -18.73
CA GLU A 144 -2.45 3.10 -19.92
C GLU A 144 -2.86 4.58 -19.78
N LEU A 145 -3.32 5.03 -18.62
CA LEU A 145 -3.70 6.42 -18.39
C LEU A 145 -2.49 7.37 -18.25
N GLY A 146 -1.27 6.85 -18.05
CA GLY A 146 -0.11 7.65 -17.63
C GLY A 146 -0.23 8.16 -16.20
N SER A 147 -1.10 7.56 -15.38
CA SER A 147 -1.30 7.91 -13.97
C SER A 147 -0.34 7.10 -13.12
N ALA A 148 0.72 7.72 -12.63
CA ALA A 148 1.65 6.98 -11.81
C ALA A 148 1.29 7.00 -10.31
N SER A 149 0.32 7.83 -9.88
CA SER A 149 -0.35 7.61 -8.58
C SER A 149 -1.04 6.25 -8.53
N ALA A 150 -1.77 5.86 -9.59
CA ALA A 150 -2.37 4.53 -9.70
C ALA A 150 -1.31 3.41 -9.82
N VAL A 151 -0.17 3.69 -10.45
CA VAL A 151 0.96 2.73 -10.48
C VAL A 151 1.61 2.58 -9.10
N ALA A 152 1.73 3.66 -8.34
CA ALA A 152 2.23 3.62 -6.96
C ALA A 152 1.28 2.85 -6.03
N ASP A 153 -0.03 3.14 -6.09
CA ASP A 153 -1.05 2.43 -5.30
C ASP A 153 -1.02 0.93 -5.59
N SER A 154 -0.92 0.55 -6.88
CA SER A 154 -0.80 -0.86 -7.27
C SER A 154 0.42 -1.59 -6.67
N ARG A 155 1.51 -0.88 -6.36
CA ARG A 155 2.69 -1.47 -5.69
C ARG A 155 2.43 -1.67 -4.21
N GLN A 156 1.74 -0.72 -3.57
CA GLN A 156 1.31 -0.85 -2.17
C GLN A 156 0.37 -2.04 -2.00
N THR A 157 -0.63 -2.19 -2.88
CA THR A 157 -1.50 -3.38 -2.90
C THR A 157 -0.72 -4.69 -3.06
N LEU A 158 0.36 -4.70 -3.85
CA LEU A 158 1.20 -5.89 -4.03
C LEU A 158 2.03 -6.20 -2.77
N VAL A 159 2.52 -5.18 -2.08
CA VAL A 159 3.16 -5.33 -0.77
C VAL A 159 2.19 -5.99 0.20
N CYS A 160 0.94 -5.53 0.25
CA CYS A 160 -0.09 -6.10 1.11
C CYS A 160 -0.29 -7.61 0.84
N ALA A 161 -0.21 -8.04 -0.41
CA ALA A 161 -0.23 -9.46 -0.77
C ALA A 161 0.98 -10.23 -0.19
N TRP A 162 2.18 -9.64 -0.21
CA TRP A 162 3.36 -10.26 0.41
C TRP A 162 3.25 -10.34 1.94
N LEU A 163 2.71 -9.30 2.58
CA LEU A 163 2.44 -9.30 4.02
C LEU A 163 1.35 -10.32 4.37
N SER A 164 0.33 -10.47 3.53
CA SER A 164 -0.69 -11.52 3.66
C SER A 164 -0.08 -12.92 3.56
N ALA A 165 0.90 -13.12 2.68
CA ALA A 165 1.63 -14.39 2.58
C ALA A 165 2.45 -14.66 3.85
N ALA A 166 3.17 -13.66 4.36
CA ALA A 166 3.94 -13.79 5.60
C ALA A 166 3.03 -14.09 6.80
N LEU A 167 1.90 -13.38 6.92
CA LEU A 167 0.86 -13.64 7.91
C LEU A 167 0.31 -15.06 7.79
N LEU A 168 -0.09 -15.49 6.60
CA LEU A 168 -0.66 -16.81 6.37
C LEU A 168 0.33 -17.92 6.75
N VAL A 169 1.61 -17.77 6.39
CA VAL A 169 2.66 -18.70 6.81
C VAL A 169 2.80 -18.71 8.34
N GLY A 170 2.83 -17.55 8.99
CA GLY A 170 2.88 -17.46 10.46
C GLY A 170 1.72 -18.19 11.13
N LEU A 171 0.49 -17.92 10.69
CA LEU A 171 -0.73 -18.56 11.24
C LEU A 171 -0.80 -20.07 10.98
N LEU A 172 -0.34 -20.54 9.81
CA LEU A 172 -0.35 -21.97 9.49
C LEU A 172 0.74 -22.74 10.23
N LEU A 173 1.91 -22.13 10.44
CA LEU A 173 2.98 -22.74 11.24
C LEU A 173 2.58 -22.84 12.71
N ASP A 174 1.97 -21.79 13.25
CA ASP A 174 1.42 -21.78 14.60
C ASP A 174 0.33 -22.85 14.75
N ALA A 175 -0.68 -22.86 13.87
CA ALA A 175 -1.80 -23.81 13.96
C ALA A 175 -1.45 -25.28 13.64
N GLY A 176 -0.38 -25.53 12.88
CA GLY A 176 -0.02 -26.88 12.41
C GLY A 176 1.14 -27.53 13.17
N LEU A 177 2.07 -26.73 13.71
CA LEU A 177 3.31 -27.21 14.32
C LEU A 177 3.45 -26.78 15.80
N ASP A 178 2.47 -26.09 16.38
CA ASP A 178 2.52 -25.47 17.72
C ASP A 178 3.79 -24.60 17.91
N TRP A 179 4.23 -23.95 16.82
CA TRP A 179 5.35 -23.02 16.86
C TRP A 179 4.89 -21.65 17.35
N TRP A 180 4.71 -21.55 18.65
CA TRP A 180 4.26 -20.34 19.36
C TRP A 180 5.02 -19.05 19.01
N TRP A 181 6.27 -19.15 18.57
CA TRP A 181 7.09 -17.99 18.16
C TRP A 181 6.88 -17.56 16.70
N ALA A 182 6.19 -18.37 15.88
CA ALA A 182 5.98 -18.08 14.46
C ALA A 182 5.14 -16.82 14.25
N ASP A 183 4.08 -16.64 15.05
CA ASP A 183 3.21 -15.46 14.97
C ASP A 183 3.94 -14.15 15.36
N PRO A 184 4.61 -14.05 16.53
CA PRO A 184 5.40 -12.87 16.86
C PRO A 184 6.51 -12.56 15.84
N VAL A 185 7.16 -13.59 15.28
CA VAL A 185 8.18 -13.40 14.23
C VAL A 185 7.57 -12.88 12.93
N ALA A 186 6.39 -13.35 12.52
CA ALA A 186 5.67 -12.80 11.37
C ALA A 186 5.27 -11.34 11.63
N GLY A 187 4.84 -11.01 12.85
CA GLY A 187 4.61 -9.63 13.29
C GLY A 187 5.87 -8.75 13.19
N LEU A 188 7.02 -9.24 13.65
CA LEU A 188 8.30 -8.53 13.51
C LEU A 188 8.71 -8.34 12.05
N ALA A 189 8.41 -9.28 11.16
CA ALA A 189 8.64 -9.12 9.73
C ALA A 189 7.82 -7.97 9.14
N ILE A 190 6.53 -7.87 9.52
CA ILE A 190 5.66 -6.75 9.15
C ILE A 190 6.19 -5.43 9.75
N ALA A 191 6.62 -5.44 11.02
CA ALA A 191 7.20 -4.25 11.66
C ALA A 191 8.49 -3.78 10.96
N ALA A 192 9.39 -4.70 10.59
CA ALA A 192 10.62 -4.36 9.86
C ALA A 192 10.33 -3.77 8.48
N PHE A 193 9.32 -4.30 7.79
CA PHE A 193 8.81 -3.73 6.55
C PHE A 193 8.30 -2.30 6.78
N ALA A 194 7.45 -2.09 7.78
CA ALA A 194 6.90 -0.78 8.12
C ALA A 194 7.99 0.25 8.50
N VAL A 195 9.05 -0.16 9.22
CA VAL A 195 10.20 0.73 9.47
C VAL A 195 10.82 1.20 8.16
N ARG A 196 11.05 0.30 7.20
CA ARG A 196 11.65 0.64 5.92
C ARG A 196 10.79 1.65 5.16
N GLU A 197 9.49 1.38 5.00
CA GLU A 197 8.56 2.28 4.32
C GLU A 197 8.47 3.64 5.03
N GLY A 198 8.41 3.63 6.36
CA GLY A 198 8.38 4.84 7.17
C GLY A 198 9.62 5.71 6.98
N LEU A 199 10.80 5.10 6.91
CA LEU A 199 12.05 5.82 6.66
C LEU A 199 12.17 6.33 5.22
N GLU A 200 11.74 5.55 4.23
CA GLU A 200 11.71 5.97 2.82
C GLU A 200 10.78 7.17 2.63
N ALA A 201 9.57 7.12 3.21
CA ALA A 201 8.62 8.23 3.20
C ALA A 201 9.17 9.46 3.95
N TRP A 202 9.88 9.27 5.07
CA TRP A 202 10.47 10.37 5.85
C TRP A 202 11.60 11.10 5.11
N ARG A 203 12.46 10.35 4.42
CA ARG A 203 13.57 10.90 3.62
C ARG A 203 13.09 11.63 2.38
N GLY A 204 11.87 11.36 1.92
CA GLY A 204 11.38 11.83 0.63
C GLY A 204 12.11 11.14 -0.52
N ASP A 205 12.65 9.93 -0.31
CA ASP A 205 13.42 9.17 -1.31
C ASP A 205 12.55 8.65 -2.49
N ALA A 206 11.26 9.03 -2.53
CA ALA A 206 10.50 9.09 -3.78
C ALA A 206 11.18 9.99 -4.84
N CYS A 207 12.13 10.84 -4.47
CA CYS A 207 12.86 11.75 -5.35
C CYS A 207 13.87 11.13 -6.35
N THR A 208 13.96 9.80 -6.52
CA THR A 208 14.62 9.23 -7.72
C THR A 208 13.69 9.09 -8.92
N VAL A 209 12.40 9.38 -8.74
CA VAL A 209 11.49 9.73 -9.83
C VAL A 209 10.66 10.92 -9.33
N PRO A 210 10.92 12.17 -9.78
CA PRO A 210 10.10 13.30 -9.35
C PRO A 210 8.63 12.95 -9.55
N VAL A 211 7.77 13.27 -8.58
CA VAL A 211 6.32 13.04 -8.68
C VAL A 211 5.69 13.80 -9.86
N GLY A 212 6.41 14.76 -10.47
CA GLY A 212 6.07 15.34 -11.78
C GLY A 212 6.24 14.38 -12.98
N ALA A 213 7.06 13.33 -12.86
CA ALA A 213 7.04 12.18 -13.78
C ALA A 213 5.92 11.19 -13.44
N LEU A 214 5.21 11.38 -12.30
CA LEU A 214 4.07 10.57 -11.87
C LEU A 214 2.69 11.12 -12.34
N THR A 215 2.64 12.29 -12.97
CA THR A 215 1.39 12.94 -13.43
C THR A 215 1.18 12.94 -14.94
N GLY A 216 2.14 12.51 -15.76
CA GLY A 216 1.96 12.46 -17.22
C GLY A 216 1.72 13.82 -17.88
N GLU A 217 1.94 14.92 -17.17
CA GLU A 217 1.91 16.29 -17.71
C GLU A 217 3.32 16.68 -18.14
N ARG A 218 3.82 16.03 -19.20
CA ARG A 218 4.53 16.80 -20.22
C ARG A 218 3.46 17.23 -21.20
N GLU A 219 2.81 18.36 -20.91
CA GLU A 219 2.40 19.19 -22.02
C GLU A 219 3.67 19.54 -22.79
N HIS A 220 3.54 19.31 -24.08
CA HIS A 220 4.47 19.69 -25.11
C HIS A 220 4.60 21.21 -25.08
N ASP A 221 5.51 21.73 -24.26
CA ASP A 221 6.00 23.09 -24.43
C ASP A 221 7.12 23.03 -25.48
N ASP A 222 6.70 22.77 -26.72
CA ASP A 222 7.37 23.37 -27.89
C ASP A 222 7.00 24.85 -27.84
N HIS A 223 7.73 25.60 -27.03
CA HIS A 223 7.96 27.01 -27.31
C HIS A 223 9.42 27.13 -27.74
N ASP A 224 9.61 26.97 -29.06
CA ASP A 224 10.51 27.85 -29.79
C ASP A 224 10.16 29.29 -29.36
N ASP A 225 11.08 29.94 -28.66
CA ASP A 225 11.39 31.35 -28.87
C ASP A 225 12.75 31.73 -28.26
N ALA A 226 13.71 31.88 -29.17
CA ALA A 226 14.82 32.83 -29.15
C ALA A 226 15.77 32.85 -27.95
N CYS A 227 16.91 32.17 -28.12
CA CYS A 227 18.17 32.68 -27.59
C CYS A 227 18.52 34.02 -28.26
N CYS A 228 18.58 35.08 -27.45
CA CYS A 228 19.54 36.16 -27.53
C CYS A 228 20.07 36.41 -26.12
#